data_AF-A0A925RGY2-F1
#
_entry.id   AF-A0A925RGY2-F1
#
_cell.length_a   1.000
_cell.length_b   1.000
_cell.length_c   1.000
_cell.angle_alpha   90.00
_cell.angle_beta   90.00
_cell.angle_gamma   90.00
#
_symmetry.space_group_name_H-M   'P 1'
#
loop_
_entity.id
_entity.type
_entity.pdbx_description
1 polymer ?
#
loop_
_entity_poly.entity_id
_entity_poly.type
_entity_poly.pdbx_seq_one_letter_code
_entity_poly.pdbx_strand_id
1 'polypeptide(L)'
;MPTMQKLTAGKTFKPLWAAIVSVTMLSVITAVKPAHAFGVTYNFTVQITSDAYEAQGLLNGMTEQGSLTYDDANLAGIGSEYVSGAQGNLILQFNFLNKVYTERNDLNYGNNSYLYDYPAAFFTNGTLLGLDFLVVPSQLQPSQDAPGFRIFNNGFYAGATDNFNSGTLVGMVAYGIPVIGSEPTDPDDRTAAVPEPSEVGGAIVAFSVLGVWARRKVK
;
A
#
# COMPACT_ATOMS: atom_id res chain seq x y z
N MET A 1 -60.43 -4.23 -65.83
CA MET A 1 -60.76 -3.21 -64.83
C MET A 1 -59.49 -2.84 -64.06
N PRO A 2 -59.05 -1.57 -64.07
CA PRO A 2 -57.96 -1.09 -63.23
C PRO A 2 -58.50 -0.70 -61.83
N THR A 3 -57.66 -0.65 -60.77
CA THR A 3 -57.60 0.42 -59.73
C THR A 3 -56.41 0.14 -58.78
N MET A 4 -55.88 1.25 -58.26
CA MET A 4 -54.60 1.60 -57.61
C MET A 4 -54.31 1.10 -56.17
N GLN A 5 -52.99 1.07 -55.86
CA GLN A 5 -52.23 1.55 -54.68
C GLN A 5 -52.73 1.19 -53.24
N LYS A 6 -51.86 0.91 -52.24
CA LYS A 6 -50.89 1.85 -51.64
C LYS A 6 -49.95 1.18 -50.61
N LEU A 7 -48.87 1.91 -50.31
CA LEU A 7 -47.69 1.68 -49.46
C LEU A 7 -47.88 1.03 -48.08
N THR A 8 -46.83 0.33 -47.63
CA THR A 8 -46.02 0.53 -46.39
C THR A 8 -45.04 -0.66 -46.28
N ALA A 9 -43.91 -0.68 -45.58
CA ALA A 9 -43.05 0.24 -44.86
C ALA A 9 -41.72 -0.52 -44.71
N GLY A 10 -40.59 0.17 -44.76
CA GLY A 10 -39.30 -0.43 -44.48
C GLY A 10 -39.18 -0.87 -43.02
N LYS A 11 -38.44 -1.95 -42.78
CA LYS A 11 -37.57 -2.10 -41.60
C LYS A 11 -36.64 -3.30 -41.81
N THR A 12 -35.36 -2.97 -41.88
CA THR A 12 -34.22 -3.84 -41.57
C THR A 12 -34.40 -4.50 -40.20
N PHE A 13 -33.93 -5.73 -40.04
CA PHE A 13 -32.87 -6.15 -39.11
C PHE A 13 -32.79 -7.69 -39.14
N LYS A 14 -31.62 -8.21 -39.53
CA LYS A 14 -31.31 -9.64 -39.53
C LYS A 14 -31.13 -10.11 -38.08
N PRO A 15 -31.64 -11.30 -37.69
CA PRO A 15 -31.52 -11.78 -36.31
C PRO A 15 -30.06 -12.17 -35.98
N LEU A 16 -29.66 -11.74 -34.78
CA LEU A 16 -28.43 -12.05 -34.05
C LEU A 16 -28.12 -13.55 -34.04
N TRP A 17 -26.88 -13.91 -34.37
CA TRP A 17 -26.24 -15.11 -33.83
C TRP A 17 -25.45 -14.70 -32.59
N ALA A 18 -25.99 -15.00 -31.40
CA ALA A 18 -25.26 -14.84 -30.15
C ALA A 18 -24.43 -16.11 -29.90
N ALA A 19 -23.12 -16.02 -30.08
CA ALA A 19 -22.20 -17.04 -29.59
C ALA A 19 -22.02 -16.82 -28.07
N ILE A 20 -22.51 -17.75 -27.27
CA ILE A 20 -22.25 -17.80 -25.82
C ILE A 20 -20.80 -18.26 -25.66
N VAL A 21 -19.88 -17.31 -25.49
CA VAL A 21 -18.53 -17.61 -25.00
C VAL A 21 -18.67 -17.93 -23.52
N SER A 22 -18.61 -19.22 -23.20
CA SER A 22 -18.55 -19.68 -21.81
C SER A 22 -17.18 -19.32 -21.24
N VAL A 23 -17.10 -18.27 -20.44
CA VAL A 23 -15.91 -17.95 -19.64
C VAL A 23 -15.81 -19.01 -18.55
N THR A 24 -14.96 -20.02 -18.77
CA THR A 24 -14.61 -20.97 -17.73
C THR A 24 -13.66 -20.24 -16.76
N MET A 25 -14.20 -19.74 -15.64
CA MET A 25 -13.34 -19.22 -14.57
C MET A 25 -12.54 -20.38 -13.97
N LEU A 26 -11.23 -20.39 -14.23
CA LEU A 26 -10.31 -21.32 -13.61
C LEU A 26 -10.17 -20.92 -12.13
N SER A 27 -10.83 -21.63 -11.23
CA SER A 27 -10.66 -21.45 -9.79
C SER A 27 -9.32 -22.08 -9.39
N VAL A 28 -8.25 -21.28 -9.40
CA VAL A 28 -7.03 -21.68 -8.71
C VAL A 28 -7.33 -21.56 -7.23
N ILE A 29 -7.59 -22.70 -6.57
CA ILE A 29 -7.56 -22.77 -5.10
C ILE A 29 -6.08 -22.65 -4.73
N THR A 30 -5.61 -21.42 -4.56
CA THR A 30 -4.40 -21.21 -3.77
C THR A 30 -4.74 -21.69 -2.37
N ALA A 31 -3.99 -22.65 -1.86
CA ALA A 31 -4.00 -22.96 -0.44
C ALA A 31 -3.59 -21.65 0.26
N VAL A 32 -4.56 -20.93 0.80
CA VAL A 32 -4.32 -19.73 1.59
C VAL A 32 -3.64 -20.24 2.84
N LYS A 33 -2.30 -20.16 2.88
CA LYS A 33 -1.60 -20.17 4.16
C LYS A 33 -2.27 -19.07 4.99
N PRO A 34 -2.60 -19.31 6.28
CA PRO A 34 -2.93 -18.18 7.14
C PRO A 34 -1.80 -17.17 6.96
N ALA A 35 -2.12 -15.96 6.49
CA ALA A 35 -1.16 -14.87 6.56
C ALA A 35 -1.07 -14.56 8.05
N HIS A 36 -0.06 -15.12 8.70
CA HIS A 36 0.24 -14.76 10.08
C HIS A 36 0.59 -13.28 10.04
N ALA A 37 -0.18 -12.47 10.77
CA ALA A 37 0.02 -11.04 10.87
C ALA A 37 1.40 -10.76 11.47
N PHE A 38 2.34 -10.27 10.68
CA PHE A 38 3.62 -9.80 11.20
C PHE A 38 3.54 -8.29 11.39
N GLY A 39 3.90 -7.83 12.58
CA GLY A 39 4.14 -6.41 12.80
C GLY A 39 5.39 -6.00 12.04
N VAL A 40 5.23 -5.25 10.95
CA VAL A 40 6.34 -4.69 10.17
C VAL A 40 6.54 -3.25 10.60
N THR A 41 7.72 -2.94 11.14
CA THR A 41 8.05 -1.60 11.63
C THR A 41 9.10 -0.94 10.74
N TYR A 42 8.81 0.26 10.26
CA TYR A 42 9.77 1.15 9.63
C TYR A 42 10.07 2.32 10.55
N ASN A 43 11.34 2.54 10.87
CA ASN A 43 11.78 3.83 11.40
C ASN A 43 12.00 4.79 10.23
N PHE A 44 11.69 6.06 10.41
CA PHE A 44 11.99 7.09 9.41
C PHE A 44 12.61 8.31 10.05
N THR A 45 13.39 9.02 9.24
CA THR A 45 14.03 10.28 9.61
C THR A 45 13.55 11.36 8.67
N VAL A 46 13.11 12.47 9.23
CA VAL A 46 12.87 13.72 8.51
C VAL A 46 14.13 14.57 8.65
N GLN A 47 14.75 14.93 7.53
CA GLN A 47 15.85 15.87 7.50
C GLN A 47 15.37 17.21 6.96
N ILE A 48 15.56 18.27 7.74
CA ILE A 48 15.24 19.64 7.31
C ILE A 48 16.38 20.15 6.42
N THR A 49 16.05 20.61 5.22
CA THR A 49 17.00 21.04 4.17
C THR A 49 16.77 22.48 3.73
N SER A 50 15.97 23.24 4.47
CA SER A 50 15.54 24.61 4.14
C SER A 50 15.51 25.49 5.39
N ASP A 51 15.78 26.79 5.21
CA ASP A 51 15.72 27.80 6.27
C ASP A 51 14.36 28.54 6.33
N ALA A 52 13.41 28.18 5.47
CA ALA A 52 12.15 28.92 5.31
C ALA A 52 11.28 29.01 6.58
N TYR A 53 11.51 28.14 7.57
CA TYR A 53 10.76 28.07 8.83
C TYR A 53 11.68 28.15 10.06
N GLU A 54 12.87 28.76 9.92
CA GLU A 54 13.84 28.91 11.01
C GLU A 54 13.22 29.63 12.23
N ALA A 55 12.42 30.67 11.99
CA ALA A 55 11.73 31.43 13.04
C ALA A 55 10.70 30.60 13.83
N GLN A 56 10.24 29.48 13.27
CA GLN A 56 9.33 28.51 13.90
C GLN A 56 10.09 27.32 14.50
N GLY A 57 11.42 27.37 14.52
CA GLY A 57 12.29 26.35 15.12
C GLY A 57 12.75 25.25 14.16
N LEU A 58 12.40 25.31 12.88
CA LEU A 58 12.88 24.35 11.87
C LEU A 58 14.22 24.83 11.32
N LEU A 59 15.31 24.36 11.91
CA LEU A 59 16.67 24.71 11.49
C LEU A 59 17.14 23.75 10.38
N ASN A 60 17.79 24.28 9.35
CA ASN A 60 18.44 23.45 8.34
C ASN A 60 19.52 22.55 8.97
N GLY A 61 19.53 21.28 8.56
CA GLY A 61 20.35 20.23 9.15
C GLY A 61 19.73 19.55 10.38
N MET A 62 18.60 20.04 10.89
CA MET A 62 17.84 19.36 11.95
C MET A 62 17.30 18.01 11.43
N THR A 63 17.30 17.02 12.31
CA THR A 63 16.72 15.70 12.04
C THR A 63 15.67 15.38 13.09
N GLU A 64 14.51 14.92 12.63
CA GLU A 64 13.39 14.53 13.46
C GLU A 64 13.05 13.06 13.17
N GLN A 65 12.64 12.32 14.20
CA GLN A 65 12.53 10.86 14.13
C GLN A 65 11.08 10.40 14.27
N GLY A 66 10.73 9.38 13.50
CA GLY A 66 9.46 8.70 13.65
C GLY A 66 9.54 7.22 13.32
N SER A 67 8.41 6.55 13.51
CA SER A 67 8.22 5.15 13.21
C SER A 67 6.79 4.91 12.76
N LEU A 68 6.62 4.00 11.82
CA LEU A 68 5.33 3.42 11.46
C LEU A 68 5.39 1.90 11.64
N THR A 69 4.31 1.31 12.11
CA THR A 69 4.15 -0.14 12.23
C THR A 69 2.81 -0.54 11.62
N TYR A 70 2.77 -1.66 10.89
CA TYR A 70 1.54 -2.17 10.31
C TYR A 70 1.53 -3.70 10.31
N ASP A 71 0.35 -4.26 10.12
CA ASP A 71 0.09 -5.67 9.86
C ASP A 71 0.08 -5.93 8.35
N ASP A 72 0.99 -6.77 7.88
CA ASP A 72 1.15 -7.11 6.46
C ASP A 72 0.20 -8.21 5.97
N ALA A 73 -0.68 -8.76 6.82
CA ALA A 73 -1.56 -9.89 6.49
C ALA A 73 -2.45 -9.66 5.24
N ASN A 74 -2.74 -8.41 4.92
CA ASN A 74 -3.59 -8.04 3.78
C ASN A 74 -2.80 -7.51 2.56
N LEU A 75 -1.46 -7.49 2.62
CA LEU A 75 -0.61 -7.10 1.51
C LEU A 75 -0.24 -8.33 0.68
N ALA A 76 -0.51 -8.28 -0.62
CA ALA A 76 -0.11 -9.28 -1.60
C ALA A 76 1.36 -9.12 -2.03
N GLY A 77 1.96 -7.94 -1.81
CA GLY A 77 3.34 -7.63 -2.20
C GLY A 77 3.52 -7.37 -3.70
N ILE A 78 2.42 -7.13 -4.42
CA ILE A 78 2.41 -6.95 -5.88
C ILE A 78 1.53 -5.77 -6.29
N GLY A 79 1.97 -5.00 -7.28
CA GLY A 79 1.24 -3.81 -7.72
C GLY A 79 1.25 -2.69 -6.67
N SER A 80 0.29 -1.78 -6.75
CA SER A 80 0.14 -0.67 -5.81
C SER A 80 -0.80 -1.05 -4.67
N GLU A 81 -0.33 -0.87 -3.45
CA GLU A 81 -1.04 -1.27 -2.23
C GLU A 81 -0.91 -0.17 -1.18
N TYR A 82 -1.76 -0.20 -0.14
CA TYR A 82 -1.68 0.73 0.97
C TYR A 82 -2.09 0.07 2.28
N VAL A 83 -1.61 0.64 3.39
CA VAL A 83 -2.09 0.37 4.74
C VAL A 83 -2.50 1.68 5.41
N SER A 84 -3.50 1.61 6.26
CA SER A 84 -4.07 2.71 7.04
C SER A 84 -4.53 2.21 8.41
N GLY A 85 -5.11 3.09 9.23
CA GLY A 85 -5.68 2.69 10.52
C GLY A 85 -6.74 1.59 10.37
N ALA A 86 -7.69 1.78 9.44
CA ALA A 86 -8.74 0.81 9.16
C ALA A 86 -8.26 -0.46 8.40
N GLN A 87 -7.20 -0.36 7.60
CA GLN A 87 -6.69 -1.47 6.77
C GLN A 87 -5.22 -1.74 7.06
N GLY A 88 -4.92 -2.86 7.74
CA GLY A 88 -3.53 -3.21 8.08
C GLY A 88 -3.02 -2.55 9.36
N ASN A 89 -3.92 -2.00 10.19
CA ASN A 89 -3.61 -1.53 11.55
C ASN A 89 -2.36 -0.64 11.62
N LEU A 90 -2.31 0.39 10.77
CA LEU A 90 -1.21 1.35 10.76
C LEU A 90 -1.17 2.12 12.08
N ILE A 91 -0.05 2.00 12.79
CA ILE A 91 0.29 2.76 13.99
C ILE A 91 1.47 3.67 13.64
N LEU A 92 1.35 4.95 13.98
CA LEU A 92 2.36 5.95 13.64
C LEU A 92 2.80 6.69 14.89
N GLN A 93 4.10 6.99 14.99
CA GLN A 93 4.62 7.94 15.95
C GLN A 93 5.65 8.84 15.25
N PHE A 94 5.52 10.14 15.40
CA PHE A 94 6.47 11.12 14.89
C PHE A 94 6.80 12.15 15.95
N ASN A 95 8.07 12.26 16.29
CA ASN A 95 8.56 13.32 17.18
C ASN A 95 8.94 14.52 16.32
N PHE A 96 8.27 15.65 16.54
CA PHE A 96 8.49 16.87 15.77
C PHE A 96 8.38 18.09 16.68
N LEU A 97 9.43 18.92 16.72
CA LEU A 97 9.53 20.09 17.59
C LEU A 97 9.19 19.76 19.06
N ASN A 98 9.75 18.66 19.55
CA ASN A 98 9.55 18.14 20.91
C ASN A 98 8.10 17.74 21.25
N LYS A 99 7.26 17.51 20.24
CA LYS A 99 5.91 16.97 20.40
C LYS A 99 5.80 15.60 19.73
N VAL A 100 4.99 14.74 20.31
CA VAL A 100 4.71 13.41 19.76
C VAL A 100 3.37 13.48 19.04
N TYR A 101 3.40 13.19 17.74
CA TYR A 101 2.22 13.03 16.92
C TYR A 101 1.99 11.56 16.60
N THR A 102 0.73 11.16 16.57
CA THR A 102 0.28 9.80 16.28
C THR A 102 -0.65 9.81 15.07
N GLU A 103 -1.04 8.64 14.58
CA GLU A 103 -2.00 8.52 13.48
C GLU A 103 -3.30 9.30 13.75
N ARG A 104 -3.73 9.37 15.02
CA ARG A 104 -4.94 10.09 15.46
C ARG A 104 -4.85 11.60 15.31
N ASN A 105 -3.65 12.14 15.11
CA ASN A 105 -3.44 13.56 14.90
C ASN A 105 -3.52 13.94 13.42
N ASP A 106 -3.67 12.97 12.51
CA ASP A 106 -3.95 13.28 11.11
C ASP A 106 -5.29 14.02 11.00
N LEU A 107 -5.31 15.05 10.16
CA LEU A 107 -6.47 15.89 9.90
C LEU A 107 -7.70 15.07 9.47
N ASN A 108 -7.47 13.98 8.73
CA ASN A 108 -8.51 13.15 8.15
C ASN A 108 -8.66 11.80 8.86
N TYR A 109 -8.12 11.66 10.07
CA TYR A 109 -8.21 10.42 10.84
C TYR A 109 -9.65 9.96 11.05
N GLY A 110 -9.97 8.75 10.60
CA GLY A 110 -11.32 8.17 10.70
C GLY A 110 -12.35 8.81 9.77
N ASN A 111 -11.91 9.62 8.80
CA ASN A 111 -12.81 10.19 7.80
C ASN A 111 -13.04 9.22 6.65
N ASN A 112 -14.17 8.52 6.70
CA ASN A 112 -14.58 7.54 5.70
C ASN A 112 -15.09 8.14 4.38
N SER A 113 -14.96 9.46 4.18
CA SER A 113 -15.38 10.13 2.93
C SER A 113 -14.32 10.03 1.81
N TYR A 114 -13.09 9.65 2.15
CA TYR A 114 -12.00 9.49 1.18
C TYR A 114 -11.89 8.05 0.67
N LEU A 115 -11.15 7.87 -0.44
CA LEU A 115 -10.87 6.55 -1.03
C LEU A 115 -10.08 5.62 -0.10
N TYR A 116 -9.30 6.20 0.82
CA TYR A 116 -8.52 5.51 1.85
C TYR A 116 -8.62 6.32 3.15
N ASP A 117 -8.55 5.61 4.27
CA ASP A 117 -8.41 6.19 5.60
C ASP A 117 -7.00 6.77 5.77
N TYR A 118 -6.88 7.88 6.49
CA TYR A 118 -5.61 8.57 6.70
C TYR A 118 -5.19 8.53 8.18
N PRO A 119 -3.89 8.53 8.49
CA PRO A 119 -2.77 8.50 7.54
C PRO A 119 -2.68 7.17 6.80
N ALA A 120 -1.97 7.18 5.67
CA ALA A 120 -1.80 6.00 4.84
C ALA A 120 -0.34 5.83 4.41
N ALA A 121 0.18 4.60 4.47
CA ALA A 121 1.47 4.23 3.90
C ALA A 121 1.25 3.47 2.59
N PHE A 122 1.97 3.88 1.55
CA PHE A 122 1.79 3.37 0.18
C PHE A 122 2.95 2.48 -0.22
N PHE A 123 2.63 1.41 -0.93
CA PHE A 123 3.59 0.42 -1.39
C PHE A 123 3.50 0.24 -2.90
N THR A 124 4.60 -0.20 -3.49
CA THR A 124 4.60 -0.75 -4.85
C THR A 124 5.49 -1.98 -4.90
N ASN A 125 4.92 -3.11 -5.31
CA ASN A 125 5.59 -4.42 -5.37
C ASN A 125 6.29 -4.75 -4.03
N GLY A 126 5.57 -4.61 -2.92
CA GLY A 126 6.07 -4.88 -1.57
C GLY A 126 7.07 -3.86 -1.02
N THR A 127 7.44 -2.83 -1.79
CA THR A 127 8.36 -1.78 -1.34
C THR A 127 7.60 -0.55 -0.86
N LEU A 128 7.93 -0.04 0.33
CA LEU A 128 7.38 1.21 0.85
C LEU A 128 7.79 2.38 -0.05
N LEU A 129 6.79 3.08 -0.60
CA LEU A 129 6.98 4.33 -1.33
C LEU A 129 6.99 5.54 -0.39
N GLY A 130 6.17 5.51 0.64
CA GLY A 130 6.17 6.50 1.70
C GLY A 130 4.81 6.66 2.36
N LEU A 131 4.69 7.74 3.14
CA LEU A 131 3.56 8.04 4.01
C LEU A 131 2.81 9.28 3.50
N ASP A 132 1.50 9.32 3.72
CA ASP A 132 0.71 10.54 3.71
C ASP A 132 0.15 10.77 5.12
N PHE A 133 0.70 11.78 5.80
CA PHE A 133 0.35 12.17 7.16
C PHE A 133 0.32 13.68 7.26
N LEU A 134 -0.89 14.25 7.37
CA LEU A 134 -1.15 15.68 7.41
C LEU A 134 -1.64 16.08 8.80
N VAL A 135 -0.87 16.88 9.51
CA VAL A 135 -1.25 17.39 10.83
C VAL A 135 -1.42 18.90 10.75
N VAL A 136 -2.56 19.37 11.24
CA VAL A 136 -2.87 20.80 11.41
C VAL A 136 -3.08 21.07 12.90
N PRO A 137 -2.01 21.37 13.67
CA PRO A 137 -2.04 21.46 15.13
C PRO A 137 -3.06 22.46 15.70
N SER A 138 -3.41 23.49 14.92
CA SER A 138 -4.45 24.47 15.29
C SER A 138 -5.87 23.88 15.31
N GLN A 139 -6.09 22.75 14.66
CA GLN A 139 -7.38 22.03 14.62
C GLN A 139 -7.47 20.87 15.61
N LEU A 140 -6.37 20.55 16.31
CA LEU A 140 -6.38 19.58 17.39
C LEU A 140 -7.15 20.10 18.60
N GLN A 141 -7.56 19.19 19.48
CA GLN A 141 -8.28 19.50 20.72
C GLN A 141 -7.52 18.95 21.93
N PRO A 142 -6.89 19.81 22.76
CA PRO A 142 -6.76 21.26 22.59
C PRO A 142 -5.85 21.65 21.41
N SER A 143 -6.02 22.86 20.91
CA SER A 143 -5.15 23.38 19.85
C SER A 143 -3.73 23.53 20.36
N GLN A 144 -2.78 23.34 19.45
CA GLN A 144 -1.36 23.36 19.78
C GLN A 144 -0.67 24.49 19.02
N ASP A 145 0.21 25.22 19.72
CA ASP A 145 1.11 26.21 19.11
C ASP A 145 2.30 25.49 18.47
N ALA A 146 2.12 25.07 17.21
CA ALA A 146 3.14 24.46 16.35
C ALA A 146 2.74 24.68 14.88
N PRO A 147 3.70 24.81 13.95
CA PRO A 147 3.39 24.84 12.52
C PRO A 147 2.75 23.52 12.09
N GLY A 148 1.72 23.61 11.24
CA GLY A 148 1.20 22.44 10.55
C GLY A 148 2.25 21.81 9.65
N PHE A 149 2.14 20.50 9.43
CA PHE A 149 3.09 19.78 8.59
C PHE A 149 2.41 18.67 7.80
N ARG A 150 3.05 18.26 6.72
CA ARG A 150 2.68 17.08 5.97
C ARG A 150 3.92 16.26 5.63
N ILE A 151 3.88 14.96 5.92
CA ILE A 151 4.74 13.99 5.25
C ILE A 151 3.95 13.49 4.05
N PHE A 152 4.51 13.62 2.85
CA PHE A 152 3.92 13.06 1.64
C PHE A 152 5.00 12.38 0.81
N ASN A 153 4.92 11.05 0.68
CA ASN A 153 5.97 10.20 0.14
C ASN A 153 7.31 10.47 0.86
N ASN A 154 8.30 11.01 0.16
CA ASN A 154 9.62 11.36 0.71
C ASN A 154 9.78 12.86 0.97
N GLY A 155 8.71 13.65 0.86
CA GLY A 155 8.74 15.10 1.11
C GLY A 155 8.22 15.44 2.50
N PHE A 156 8.87 16.40 3.15
CA PHE A 156 8.38 17.01 4.39
C PHE A 156 8.01 18.47 4.14
N TYR A 157 6.75 18.79 4.35
CA TYR A 157 6.16 20.11 4.12
C TYR A 157 5.81 20.75 5.46
N ALA A 158 6.16 22.02 5.65
CA ALA A 158 5.80 22.80 6.83
C ALA A 158 4.82 23.93 6.49
N GLY A 159 4.08 24.40 7.49
CA GLY A 159 2.98 25.34 7.32
C GLY A 159 1.78 24.76 6.58
N ALA A 160 1.57 23.44 6.68
CA ALA A 160 0.39 22.81 6.12
C ALA A 160 -0.89 23.31 6.82
N THR A 161 -1.93 23.50 6.04
CA THR A 161 -3.29 23.88 6.45
C THR A 161 -4.27 22.76 6.10
N ASP A 162 -5.56 23.01 6.22
CA ASP A 162 -6.66 22.10 5.86
C ASP A 162 -6.79 21.75 4.36
N ASN A 163 -5.85 22.21 3.53
CA ASN A 163 -5.80 21.89 2.11
C ASN A 163 -4.67 20.89 1.85
N PHE A 164 -4.96 19.78 1.17
CA PHE A 164 -3.96 18.77 0.82
C PHE A 164 -2.74 19.36 0.10
N ASN A 165 -2.92 20.36 -0.77
CA ASN A 165 -1.81 20.97 -1.52
C ASN A 165 -1.14 22.14 -0.79
N SER A 166 -1.28 22.21 0.54
CA SER A 166 -0.70 23.28 1.35
C SER A 166 0.68 22.91 1.91
N GLY A 167 1.40 23.94 2.34
CA GLY A 167 2.72 23.82 2.95
C GLY A 167 3.86 24.09 1.96
N THR A 168 5.01 24.40 2.54
CA THR A 168 6.27 24.61 1.82
C THR A 168 7.13 23.36 2.00
N LEU A 169 7.69 22.81 0.92
CA LEU A 169 8.68 21.73 1.03
C LEU A 169 9.91 22.25 1.76
N VAL A 170 10.17 21.72 2.96
CA VAL A 170 11.29 22.16 3.82
C VAL A 170 12.26 21.04 4.17
N GLY A 171 11.91 19.80 3.86
CA GLY A 171 12.76 18.66 4.16
C GLY A 171 12.42 17.43 3.35
N MET A 172 13.18 16.37 3.62
CA MET A 172 13.03 15.06 3.00
C MET A 172 12.83 13.99 4.06
N VAL A 173 12.12 12.93 3.71
CA VAL A 173 11.87 11.77 4.57
C VAL A 173 12.61 10.56 4.02
N ALA A 174 13.42 9.95 4.87
CA ALA A 174 14.12 8.72 4.59
C ALA A 174 13.54 7.59 5.44
N TYR A 175 13.10 6.51 4.79
CA TYR A 175 12.59 5.32 5.45
C TYR A 175 13.72 4.32 5.64
N GLY A 176 13.85 3.80 6.86
CA GLY A 176 14.82 2.78 7.20
C GLY A 176 14.47 1.40 6.66
N ILE A 177 15.30 0.44 6.99
CA ILE A 177 15.05 -0.97 6.69
C ILE A 177 13.94 -1.48 7.63
N PRO A 178 12.93 -2.21 7.12
CA PRO A 178 11.89 -2.75 7.98
C PRO A 178 12.45 -3.75 8.99
N VAL A 179 11.99 -3.64 10.23
CA VAL A 179 12.14 -4.68 11.25
C VAL A 179 10.85 -5.49 11.25
N ILE A 180 10.97 -6.78 10.97
CA ILE A 180 9.85 -7.71 10.98
C ILE A 180 9.77 -8.32 12.39
N GLY A 181 8.66 -8.10 13.08
CA GLY A 181 8.40 -8.69 14.38
C GLY A 181 8.43 -10.22 14.31
N SER A 182 8.93 -10.86 15.37
CA SER A 182 8.85 -12.31 15.52
C SER A 182 7.41 -12.73 15.80
N GLU A 183 6.99 -13.85 15.22
CA GLU A 183 5.70 -14.47 15.50
C GLU A 183 5.48 -14.65 17.02
N PRO A 184 4.28 -14.41 17.56
CA PRO A 184 3.96 -14.87 18.90
C PRO A 184 4.16 -16.39 18.95
N THR A 185 5.17 -16.86 19.71
CA THR A 185 5.30 -18.28 20.00
C THR A 185 4.03 -18.73 20.72
N ASP A 186 3.27 -19.64 20.11
CA ASP A 186 2.11 -20.25 20.74
C ASP A 186 2.55 -20.85 22.10
N PRO A 187 1.97 -20.44 23.23
CA PRO A 187 2.33 -20.98 24.54
C PRO A 187 2.07 -22.49 24.68
N ASP A 188 1.38 -23.12 23.72
CA ASP A 188 1.12 -24.56 23.67
C ASP A 188 2.02 -25.35 22.69
N ASP A 189 3.09 -24.75 22.16
CA ASP A 189 4.05 -25.45 21.30
C ASP A 189 4.97 -26.41 22.10
N ARG A 190 4.37 -27.50 22.57
CA ARG A 190 5.07 -28.72 23.00
C ARG A 190 5.26 -29.68 21.83
N THR A 191 5.35 -29.20 20.60
CA THR A 191 5.85 -30.03 19.50
C THR A 191 7.37 -29.99 19.53
N ALA A 192 7.93 -31.00 20.20
CA ALA A 192 9.37 -31.25 20.25
C ALA A 192 10.02 -30.98 18.89
N ALA A 193 11.05 -30.14 18.89
CA ALA A 193 11.89 -29.83 17.73
C ALA A 193 12.29 -31.12 17.02
N VAL A 194 11.70 -31.38 15.86
CA VAL A 194 12.26 -32.32 14.89
C VAL A 194 13.48 -31.61 14.30
N PRO A 195 14.70 -32.14 14.47
CA PRO A 195 15.87 -31.49 13.88
C PRO A 195 15.74 -31.56 12.35
N GLU A 196 15.69 -30.41 11.69
CA GLU A 196 15.82 -30.35 10.24
C GLU A 196 17.22 -30.81 9.83
N PRO A 197 17.37 -31.69 8.83
CA PRO A 197 18.68 -32.01 8.31
C PRO A 197 19.30 -30.76 7.67
N SER A 198 20.45 -30.37 8.20
CA SER A 198 21.23 -29.20 7.80
C SER A 198 21.38 -29.07 6.29
N GLU A 199 21.19 -27.85 5.79
CA GLU A 199 21.63 -27.41 4.47
C GLU A 199 23.11 -27.77 4.27
N VAL A 200 23.37 -28.72 3.37
CA VAL A 200 24.70 -28.94 2.82
C VAL A 200 24.59 -28.84 1.30
N GLY A 201 25.00 -27.66 0.80
CA GLY A 201 25.83 -27.56 -0.40
C GLY A 201 25.16 -27.79 -1.76
N GLY A 202 25.03 -26.69 -2.51
CA GLY A 202 25.70 -26.59 -3.81
C GLY A 202 25.04 -27.27 -5.02
N ALA A 203 24.57 -26.40 -5.92
CA ALA A 203 24.80 -26.44 -7.37
C ALA A 203 24.21 -27.58 -8.25
N ILE A 204 23.31 -27.12 -9.12
CA ILE A 204 23.14 -27.45 -10.56
C ILE A 204 22.72 -28.88 -10.93
N VAL A 205 21.51 -29.00 -11.50
CA VAL A 205 21.30 -29.77 -12.73
C VAL A 205 20.33 -29.02 -13.65
N ALA A 206 20.86 -28.40 -14.70
CA ALA A 206 20.13 -28.18 -15.94
C ALA A 206 20.22 -29.46 -16.76
N PHE A 207 19.12 -29.93 -17.37
CA PHE A 207 19.08 -30.56 -18.70
C PHE A 207 17.61 -30.91 -19.08
N SER A 208 17.14 -30.27 -20.15
CA SER A 208 16.34 -30.77 -21.30
C SER A 208 15.23 -31.81 -21.06
N VAL A 209 14.04 -31.72 -21.66
CA VAL A 209 13.80 -31.99 -23.09
C VAL A 209 12.55 -31.24 -23.61
N LEU A 210 12.80 -30.37 -24.59
CA LEU A 210 11.85 -29.97 -25.65
C LEU A 210 11.69 -31.13 -26.63
N GLY A 211 10.45 -31.45 -27.03
CA GLY A 211 10.21 -32.16 -28.29
C GLY A 211 9.11 -33.21 -28.25
N VAL A 212 7.84 -32.79 -28.37
CA VAL A 212 6.78 -33.66 -28.92
C VAL A 212 6.25 -32.99 -30.18
N TRP A 213 6.68 -33.48 -31.34
CA TRP A 213 5.91 -33.29 -32.57
C TRP A 213 6.07 -34.42 -33.59
N ALA A 214 4.96 -34.65 -34.27
CA ALA A 214 4.74 -35.43 -35.50
C ALA A 214 4.72 -36.97 -35.42
N ARG A 215 3.50 -37.49 -35.22
CA ARG A 215 3.05 -38.75 -35.84
C ARG A 215 2.93 -38.55 -37.36
N ARG A 216 3.53 -39.43 -38.15
CA ARG A 216 3.02 -39.82 -39.48
C ARG A 216 3.15 -41.34 -39.61
N LYS A 217 2.00 -42.02 -39.69
CA LYS A 217 1.91 -43.42 -40.11
C LYS A 217 1.92 -43.46 -41.63
N VAL A 218 2.75 -44.34 -42.20
CA VAL A 218 2.63 -44.82 -43.57
C VAL A 218 2.45 -46.34 -43.48
N LYS A 219 1.36 -46.83 -44.04
CA LYS A 219 1.31 -48.10 -44.75
C LYS A 219 0.47 -47.86 -46.00
#